data_AF-A0AAI9F2S8-F1
#
_entry.id   AF-A0AAI9F2S8-F1
#
_cell.length_a   1.000
_cell.length_b   1.000
_cell.length_c   1.000
_cell.angle_alpha   90.00
_cell.angle_beta   90.00
_cell.angle_gamma   90.00
#
_symmetry.space_group_name_H-M   'P 1'
#
loop_
_entity.id
_entity.type
_entity.pdbx_description
1 polymer ?
#
loop_
_entity_poly.entity_id
_entity_poly.type
_entity_poly.pdbx_seq_one_letter_code
_entity_poly.pdbx_strand_id
1 'polypeptide(L)' 'MSVLVEFAMFPTDKGESVSEYVSRIIKMFKESNIYYQLTPMGTIFEVDIIEEATQIINNAYK' A
#
# COMPACT_ATOMS: atom_id res chain seq x y z
N MET A 1 -20.19 1.64 -4.44
CA MET A 1 -19.59 0.65 -5.36
C MET A 1 -18.14 0.63 -4.97
N SER A 2 -17.67 -0.40 -4.25
CA SER A 2 -16.31 -0.38 -3.71
C SER A 2 -15.27 -0.78 -4.75
N VAL A 3 -14.02 -0.40 -4.48
CA VAL A 3 -12.83 -0.74 -5.25
C VAL A 3 -11.89 -1.52 -4.33
N LEU A 4 -11.57 -2.75 -4.73
CA LEU A 4 -10.57 -3.58 -4.09
C LEU A 4 -9.27 -3.48 -4.88
N VAL A 5 -8.17 -3.16 -4.21
CA VAL A 5 -6.85 -2.99 -4.82
C VAL A 5 -5.86 -3.94 -4.16
N GLU A 6 -5.07 -4.63 -4.98
CA GLU A 6 -3.83 -5.28 -4.56
C GLU A 6 -2.66 -4.55 -5.22
N PHE A 7 -1.68 -4.12 -4.42
CA PHE A 7 -0.49 -3.45 -4.95
C PHE A 7 0.78 -3.84 -4.19
N ALA A 8 1.92 -3.72 -4.86
CA ALA A 8 3.24 -3.91 -4.28
C ALA A 8 4.13 -2.74 -4.67
N MET A 9 4.85 -2.18 -3.70
CA MET A 9 5.76 -1.06 -3.93
C MET A 9 6.98 -1.20 -3.03
N PHE A 10 8.14 -1.26 -3.66
CA PHE A 10 9.44 -1.39 -3.03
C PHE A 10 10.51 -0.93 -4.02
N PRO A 11 11.67 -0.46 -3.55
CA PRO A 11 12.75 -0.09 -4.44
C PRO A 11 13.35 -1.33 -5.10
N THR A 12 13.64 -1.24 -6.41
CA THR A 12 14.23 -2.34 -7.19
C THR A 12 15.76 -2.29 -7.23
N ASP A 13 16.37 -1.27 -6.62
CA ASP A 13 17.81 -0.98 -6.67
C ASP A 13 18.52 -1.12 -5.31
N LYS A 14 17.83 -1.55 -4.24
CA LYS A 14 18.36 -1.59 -2.86
C LYS A 14 18.75 -2.98 -2.36
N GLY A 15 18.94 -3.93 -3.27
CA GLY A 15 19.26 -5.33 -2.92
C GLY A 15 18.05 -6.12 -2.41
N GLU A 16 18.30 -7.23 -1.71
CA GLU A 16 17.26 -8.20 -1.34
C GLU A 16 16.40 -7.74 -0.15
N SER A 17 17.01 -7.07 0.83
CA SER A 17 16.33 -6.67 2.07
C SER A 17 15.71 -5.28 1.95
N VAL A 18 14.46 -5.24 1.47
CA VAL A 18 13.70 -3.99 1.27
C VAL A 18 12.58 -3.77 2.31
N SER A 19 12.56 -4.58 3.38
CA SER A 19 11.50 -4.57 4.40
C SER A 19 11.33 -3.21 5.09
N GLU A 20 12.41 -2.44 5.28
CA GLU A 20 12.34 -1.10 5.87
C GLU A 20 11.47 -0.17 5.01
N TYR A 21 11.61 -0.21 3.68
CA TYR A 21 10.81 0.61 2.77
C TYR A 21 9.35 0.21 2.78
N VAL A 22 9.07 -1.10 2.72
CA VAL A 22 7.71 -1.64 2.81
C VAL A 22 7.06 -1.24 4.14
N SER A 23 7.81 -1.27 5.25
CA SER A 23 7.29 -0.92 6.58
C SER A 23 6.77 0.52 6.67
N ARG A 24 7.34 1.45 5.90
CA ARG A 24 6.88 2.86 5.84
C ARG A 24 5.51 2.96 5.21
N ILE A 25 5.27 2.22 4.13
CA ILE A 25 3.96 2.12 3.48
C ILE A 25 2.94 1.50 4.44
N ILE A 26 3.29 0.42 5.12
CA ILE A 26 2.39 -0.23 6.09
C ILE A 26 2.09 0.69 7.28
N LYS A 27 3.04 1.52 7.71
CA LYS A 27 2.80 2.53 8.76
C LYS A 27 1.72 3.52 8.34
N MET A 28 1.72 4.00 7.09
CA MET A 28 0.65 4.85 6.55
C MET A 28 -0.73 4.18 6.66
N PHE A 29 -0.83 2.88 6.35
CA PHE A 29 -2.09 2.14 6.53
C PHE A 29 -2.50 1.94 8.00
N LYS A 30 -1.53 1.75 8.91
CA LYS A 30 -1.82 1.66 10.36
C LYS A 30 -2.32 2.98 10.95
N GLU A 31 -1.90 4.10 10.38
CA GLU A 31 -2.30 5.44 10.81
C GLU A 31 -3.59 5.93 10.11
N SER A 32 -4.05 5.20 9.09
CA SER A 32 -5.32 5.48 8.40
C SER A 32 -6.46 4.65 8.97
N ASN A 33 -7.70 5.03 8.62
CA ASN A 33 -8.90 4.26 8.97
C ASN A 33 -9.35 3.33 7.82
N ILE A 34 -8.39 2.89 6.98
CA ILE A 34 -8.66 2.08 5.79
C ILE A 34 -8.49 0.61 6.14
N TYR A 35 -9.45 -0.22 5.73
CA TYR A 35 -9.31 -1.67 5.87
C TYR A 35 -8.25 -2.19 4.89
N TYR A 36 -7.20 -2.84 5.42
CA TYR A 36 -6.11 -3.37 4.61
C TYR A 36 -5.65 -4.74 5.12
N GLN A 37 -5.02 -5.50 4.23
CA GLN A 37 -4.40 -6.78 4.52
C GLN A 37 -3.02 -6.84 3.86
N LEU A 38 -1.97 -7.05 4.66
CA LEU A 38 -0.64 -7.36 4.15
C LEU A 38 -0.53 -8.85 3.82
N THR A 39 0.01 -9.15 2.64
CA THR A 39 0.30 -10.51 2.16
C THR A 39 1.79 -10.64 1.80
N PRO A 40 2.30 -11.85 1.51
CA PRO A 40 3.70 -12.01 1.09
C PRO A 40 4.07 -11.27 -0.20
N MET A 41 3.12 -11.07 -1.13
CA MET A 41 3.39 -10.47 -2.44
C MET A 41 2.97 -9.01 -2.56
N GLY A 42 2.14 -8.50 -1.65
CA GLY A 42 1.59 -7.15 -1.74
C GLY A 42 0.67 -6.78 -0.59
N THR A 43 0.08 -5.60 -0.69
CA THR A 43 -0.90 -5.06 0.24
C THR A 43 -2.24 -4.92 -0.47
N ILE A 44 -3.28 -5.45 0.16
CA ILE A 44 -4.66 -5.38 -0.31
C ILE A 44 -5.39 -4.33 0.52
N PHE A 45 -6.21 -3.47 -0.11
CA PHE A 45 -7.09 -2.55 0.60
C PHE A 45 -8.39 -2.31 -0.18
N GLU A 46 -9.44 -1.88 0.53
CA GLU A 46 -10.75 -1.58 -0.04
C GLU A 46 -11.17 -0.14 0.30
N VAL A 47 -11.72 0.57 -0.69
CA VAL A 47 -12.26 1.94 -0.57
C VAL A 47 -13.53 2.10 -1.40
N ASP A 48 -14.27 3.18 -1.17
CA ASP A 48 -15.57 3.40 -1.81
C ASP A 48 -15.48 3.97 -3.23
N ILE A 49 -14.40 4.66 -3.58
CA ILE A 49 -14.23 5.29 -4.90
C ILE A 49 -12.82 5.12 -5.46
N ILE A 50 -12.71 5.06 -6.79
CA ILE A 50 -11.44 4.87 -7.50
C ILE A 50 -10.44 6.01 -7.25
N GLU A 51 -10.93 7.23 -7.02
CA GLU A 51 -10.07 8.39 -6.75
C GLU A 51 -9.27 8.19 -5.45
N GLU A 52 -9.93 7.75 -4.38
CA GLU A 52 -9.28 7.44 -3.10
C GLU A 52 -8.21 6.35 -3.27
N ALA A 53 -8.51 5.29 -4.03
CA ALA A 53 -7.56 4.23 -4.32
C ALA A 53 -6.28 4.78 -4.98
N THR A 54 -6.42 5.64 -6.00
CA THR A 54 -5.27 6.24 -6.68
C THR A 54 -4.51 7.24 -5.80
N GLN A 55 -5.19 7.98 -4.92
CA GLN A 55 -4.55 8.87 -3.96
C GLN A 55 -3.73 8.10 -2.92
N ILE A 56 -4.24 6.97 -2.41
CA ILE A 56 -3.51 6.09 -1.48
C ILE A 56 -2.24 5.56 -2.14
N ILE A 57 -2.32 5.07 -3.38
CA ILE A 57 -1.16 4.59 -4.14
C ILE A 57 -0.12 5.71 -4.34
N ASN A 58 -0.57 6.92 -4.67
CA ASN A 58 0.31 8.09 -4.81
C ASN A 58 0.97 8.50 -3.50
N ASN A 59 0.26 8.39 -2.37
CA ASN A 59 0.82 8.68 -1.05
C ASN A 59 1.84 7.62 -0.62
N ALA A 60 1.63 6.35 -0.96
CA ALA A 60 2.59 5.28 -0.70
C ALA A 60 3.93 5.47 -1.44
N TYR A 61 3.92 6.18 -2.58
CA TYR A 61 5.13 6.48 -3.37
C TYR A 61 5.97 7.63 -2.81
N LYS A 62 5.34 8.56 -2.07
CA LYS A 62 5.99 9.76 -1.53
C LYS A 62 6.71 9.46 -0.22
#